data_AF-A0A1V4EAY7-F1
#
_entry.id   AF-A0A1V4EAY7-F1
#
_cell.length_a   1.000
_cell.length_b   1.000
_cell.length_c   1.000
_cell.angle_alpha   90.00
_cell.angle_beta   90.00
_cell.angle_gamma   90.00
#
_symmetry.space_group_name_H-M   'P 1'
#
loop_
_entity.id
_entity.type
_entity.pdbx_description
1 polymer ?
#
loop_
_entity_poly.entity_id
_entity_poly.type
_entity_poly.pdbx_seq_one_letter_code
_entity_poly.pdbx_strand_id
1 'polypeptide(L)'
;MATAVTLATLTACDGASDADGANGDASASAAAPQGVLTAKAAAAVVDNYEKVNNKANAALDKDLLGTVEAGQLYAMDKATYTLVPTFSKKEQKAYRSRDLIHRLTREL
;
A
#
# COMPACT_ATOMS: atom_id res chain seq x y z
N MET A 1 1.06 39.65 21.77
CA MET A 1 0.98 38.17 21.79
C MET A 1 1.77 37.67 20.59
N ALA A 2 2.93 37.06 20.83
CA ALA A 2 3.76 36.51 19.77
C ALA A 2 3.35 35.06 19.52
N THR A 3 2.78 34.80 18.33
CA THR A 3 2.40 33.46 17.90
C THR A 3 3.66 32.75 17.41
N ALA A 4 4.19 31.84 18.22
CA ALA A 4 5.33 31.01 17.86
C ALA A 4 4.92 30.01 16.77
N VAL A 5 5.48 30.16 15.57
CA VAL A 5 5.40 29.15 14.52
C VAL A 5 6.39 28.03 14.87
N THR A 6 5.88 26.91 15.37
CA THR A 6 6.67 25.68 15.51
C THR A 6 6.97 25.14 14.12
N LEU A 7 8.21 25.31 13.66
CA LEU A 7 8.74 24.57 12.53
C LEU A 7 8.78 23.08 12.89
N ALA A 8 7.99 22.27 12.19
CA ALA A 8 8.17 20.83 12.20
C ALA A 8 9.47 20.51 11.45
N THR A 9 10.53 20.21 12.17
CA THR A 9 11.75 19.66 11.58
C THR A 9 11.46 18.25 11.12
N LEU A 10 11.31 18.08 9.81
CA LEU A 10 11.32 16.78 9.17
C LEU A 10 12.74 16.21 9.36
N THR A 11 12.94 15.39 10.39
CA THR A 11 14.16 14.61 10.54
C THR A 11 14.18 13.63 9.38
N ALA A 12 14.86 14.03 8.30
CA ALA A 12 15.33 13.10 7.30
C ALA A 12 16.03 11.97 8.04
N CYS A 13 15.70 10.73 7.66
CA CYS A 13 16.41 9.54 8.09
C CYS A 13 17.86 9.68 7.61
N ASP A 14 18.69 10.30 8.45
CA ASP A 14 20.12 10.39 8.24
C ASP A 14 20.66 8.97 8.44
N GLY A 15 21.13 8.38 7.33
CA GLY A 15 21.79 7.09 7.33
C GLY A 15 23.15 7.23 7.98
N ALA A 16 23.17 7.17 9.31
CA ALA A 16 24.38 6.99 10.09
C ALA A 16 24.06 6.03 11.24
N SER A 17 24.54 4.80 11.13
CA SER A 17 24.51 3.83 12.23
C SER A 17 25.81 3.07 12.23
N ASP A 18 26.87 3.74 12.68
CA ASP A 18 28.03 3.09 13.28
C ASP A 18 28.15 3.64 14.70
N ALA A 19 27.47 2.99 15.63
CA ALA A 19 27.73 3.09 17.05
C ALA A 19 27.47 1.71 17.66
N ASP A 20 28.54 0.92 17.73
CA ASP A 20 28.62 -0.35 18.43
C ASP A 20 28.13 -0.22 19.88
N GLY A 21 26.93 -0.73 20.14
CA GLY A 21 26.42 -0.96 21.48
C GLY A 21 26.82 -2.34 21.99
N ALA A 22 28.01 -2.46 22.57
CA ALA A 22 28.39 -3.62 23.36
C ALA A 22 27.71 -3.57 24.74
N ASN A 23 26.79 -4.52 25.00
CA ASN A 23 26.73 -5.38 26.18
C ASN A 23 25.36 -6.06 26.34
N GLY A 24 25.33 -7.35 26.07
CA GLY A 24 24.22 -8.26 26.36
C GLY A 24 24.56 -9.67 25.90
N ASP A 25 25.21 -10.44 26.77
CA ASP A 25 25.44 -11.88 26.62
C ASP A 25 24.10 -12.62 26.55
N ALA A 26 23.66 -12.88 25.32
CA ALA A 26 23.23 -14.17 24.82
C ALA A 26 23.14 -14.03 23.29
N SER A 27 24.25 -14.22 22.58
CA SER A 27 24.22 -14.33 21.11
C SER A 27 23.61 -15.67 20.73
N ALA A 28 22.29 -15.81 20.93
CA ALA A 28 21.53 -16.59 19.98
C ALA A 28 21.62 -15.81 18.68
N SER A 29 22.42 -16.29 17.72
CA SER A 29 22.38 -15.81 16.35
C SER A 29 20.91 -15.80 15.94
N ALA A 30 20.29 -14.62 15.91
CA ALA A 30 18.92 -14.51 15.50
C ALA A 30 18.89 -15.03 14.07
N ALA A 31 18.14 -16.12 13.85
CA ALA A 31 18.02 -16.69 12.52
C ALA A 31 17.65 -15.56 11.55
N ALA A 32 18.28 -15.56 10.37
CA ALA A 32 17.97 -14.57 9.35
C ALA A 32 16.45 -14.48 9.18
N PRO A 33 15.86 -13.27 9.22
CA PRO A 33 14.41 -13.11 9.17
C PRO A 33 13.87 -13.83 7.94
N GLN A 34 13.02 -14.82 8.17
CA GLN A 34 12.41 -15.59 7.10
C GLN A 34 11.08 -14.95 6.71
N GLY A 35 10.86 -14.80 5.41
CA GLY A 35 9.56 -14.42 4.88
C GLY A 35 8.48 -15.41 5.30
N VAL A 36 7.31 -14.90 5.70
CA VAL A 36 6.17 -15.74 6.12
C VAL A 36 5.58 -16.52 4.94
N LEU A 37 5.80 -16.04 3.71
CA LEU A 37 5.31 -16.64 2.48
C LEU A 37 6.46 -17.12 1.59
N THR A 38 6.24 -18.23 0.90
CA THR A 38 7.03 -18.58 -0.28
C THR A 38 6.71 -17.63 -1.43
N ALA A 39 7.61 -17.50 -2.41
CA ALA A 39 7.36 -16.71 -3.62
C ALA A 39 6.08 -17.15 -4.34
N LYS A 40 5.81 -18.47 -4.42
CA LYS A 40 4.58 -18.99 -5.02
C LYS A 40 3.33 -18.57 -4.25
N ALA A 41 3.37 -18.58 -2.92
CA ALA A 41 2.25 -18.13 -2.11
C ALA A 41 2.03 -16.62 -2.24
N ALA A 42 3.09 -15.82 -2.30
CA ALA A 42 3.00 -14.39 -2.53
C ALA A 42 2.37 -14.06 -3.91
N ALA A 43 2.77 -14.76 -4.97
CA ALA A 43 2.18 -14.61 -6.30
C ALA A 43 0.67 -14.89 -6.29
N ALA A 44 0.24 -15.97 -5.62
CA ALA A 44 -1.18 -16.31 -5.52
C ALA A 44 -2.00 -15.24 -4.76
N VAL A 45 -1.40 -14.59 -3.74
CA VAL A 45 -2.05 -13.48 -3.02
C VAL A 45 -2.24 -12.28 -3.93
N VAL A 46 -1.21 -11.92 -4.71
CA VAL A 46 -1.28 -10.80 -5.67
C VAL A 46 -2.31 -11.09 -6.77
N ASP A 47 -2.30 -12.29 -7.37
CA ASP A 47 -3.28 -12.69 -8.39
C ASP A 47 -4.72 -12.59 -7.87
N ASN A 48 -4.96 -13.02 -6.62
CA ASN A 48 -6.28 -12.92 -6.01
C ASN A 48 -6.67 -11.46 -5.74
N TYR A 49 -5.75 -10.65 -5.22
CA TYR A 49 -5.97 -9.23 -5.01
C TYR A 49 -6.35 -8.53 -6.33
N GLU A 50 -5.58 -8.73 -7.40
CA GLU A 50 -5.86 -8.16 -8.73
C GLU A 50 -7.25 -8.50 -9.22
N LYS A 51 -7.58 -9.80 -9.21
CA LYS A 51 -8.85 -10.30 -9.71
C LYS A 51 -10.03 -9.67 -8.98
N VAL A 52 -9.97 -9.61 -7.65
CA VAL A 52 -11.06 -9.05 -6.84
C VAL A 52 -11.12 -7.52 -6.98
N ASN A 53 -9.97 -6.84 -6.91
CA ASN A 53 -9.88 -5.39 -7.02
C ASN A 53 -10.36 -4.88 -8.39
N ASN A 54 -9.95 -5.50 -9.49
CA ASN A 54 -10.40 -5.11 -10.83
C ASN A 54 -11.92 -5.31 -10.98
N LYS A 55 -12.48 -6.39 -10.42
CA LYS A 55 -13.92 -6.62 -10.40
C LYS A 55 -14.65 -5.57 -9.56
N ALA A 56 -14.12 -5.21 -8.40
CA ALA A 56 -14.68 -4.17 -7.54
C ALA A 56 -14.66 -2.81 -8.25
N ASN A 57 -13.53 -2.42 -8.85
CA ASN A 57 -13.36 -1.14 -9.56
C ASN A 57 -14.29 -1.02 -10.77
N ALA A 58 -14.49 -2.09 -11.53
CA ALA A 58 -15.41 -2.10 -12.66
C ALA A 58 -16.86 -1.81 -12.24
N ALA A 59 -17.26 -2.29 -11.07
CA ALA A 59 -18.62 -2.15 -10.53
C ALA A 59 -18.77 -1.00 -9.51
N LEU A 60 -17.68 -0.37 -9.07
CA LEU A 60 -17.63 0.49 -7.89
C LEU A 60 -18.17 -0.22 -6.62
N ASP A 61 -17.87 -1.50 -6.47
CA ASP A 61 -18.37 -2.36 -5.40
C ASP A 61 -17.45 -2.28 -4.16
N LYS A 62 -17.81 -1.37 -3.24
CA LYS A 62 -17.06 -1.15 -1.99
C LYS A 62 -17.04 -2.35 -1.05
N ASP A 63 -18.03 -3.23 -1.15
CA ASP A 63 -18.15 -4.37 -0.22
C ASP A 63 -17.26 -5.50 -0.71
N LEU A 64 -17.19 -5.70 -2.04
CA LEU A 64 -16.20 -6.58 -2.66
C LEU A 64 -14.76 -6.07 -2.45
N LEU A 65 -14.51 -4.77 -2.62
CA LEU A 65 -13.20 -4.17 -2.38
C LEU A 65 -12.71 -4.44 -0.94
N GLY A 66 -13.60 -4.32 0.04
CA GLY A 66 -13.31 -4.55 1.46
C GLY A 66 -12.96 -5.99 1.82
N THR A 67 -13.05 -6.94 0.87
CA THR A 67 -12.58 -8.32 1.08
C THR A 67 -11.08 -8.49 0.85
N VAL A 68 -10.45 -7.56 0.14
CA VAL A 68 -9.01 -7.61 -0.21
C VAL A 68 -8.24 -6.37 0.22
N GLU A 69 -8.93 -5.28 0.58
CA GLU A 69 -8.32 -4.07 1.12
C GLU A 69 -8.85 -3.73 2.51
N ALA A 70 -7.97 -3.17 3.34
CA ALA A 70 -8.31 -2.66 4.65
C ALA A 70 -7.55 -1.36 4.95
N GLY A 71 -7.92 -0.71 6.05
CA GLY A 71 -7.22 0.49 6.55
C GLY A 71 -7.29 1.67 5.58
N GLN A 72 -6.17 2.37 5.41
CA GLN A 72 -6.09 3.62 4.66
C GLN A 72 -6.32 3.43 3.15
N LEU A 73 -5.81 2.34 2.57
CA LEU A 73 -6.00 2.03 1.15
C LEU A 73 -7.48 1.86 0.83
N TYR A 74 -8.18 1.01 1.60
CA TYR A 74 -9.61 0.81 1.46
C TYR A 74 -10.41 2.11 1.63
N ALA A 75 -10.05 2.93 2.61
CA ALA A 75 -10.74 4.20 2.86
C ALA A 75 -10.58 5.17 1.67
N MET A 76 -9.39 5.25 1.07
CA MET A 76 -9.11 6.10 -0.08
C MET A 76 -9.85 5.64 -1.34
N ASP A 77 -9.84 4.34 -1.63
CA ASP A 77 -10.49 3.80 -2.83
C ASP A 77 -12.01 3.85 -2.71
N LYS A 78 -12.55 3.57 -1.51
CA LYS A 78 -13.97 3.80 -1.21
C LYS A 78 -14.38 5.26 -1.38
N ALA A 79 -13.54 6.21 -0.96
CA ALA A 79 -13.80 7.63 -1.19
C ALA A 79 -13.78 7.96 -2.70
N THR A 80 -12.80 7.41 -3.43
CA THR A 80 -12.70 7.56 -4.89
C THR A 80 -13.95 7.07 -5.61
N TYR A 81 -14.56 5.96 -5.19
CA TYR A 81 -15.82 5.48 -5.78
C TYR A 81 -16.96 6.50 -5.71
N THR A 82 -16.97 7.38 -4.70
CA THR A 82 -17.95 8.47 -4.61
C THR A 82 -17.70 9.59 -5.60
N LEU A 83 -16.46 9.76 -6.05
CA LEU A 83 -16.03 10.79 -6.99
C LEU A 83 -16.18 10.34 -8.45
N VAL A 84 -16.00 9.04 -8.75
CA VAL A 84 -16.07 8.51 -10.12
C VAL A 84 -17.31 8.96 -10.91
N PRO A 85 -18.54 8.99 -10.34
CA PRO A 85 -19.72 9.48 -11.07
C PRO A 85 -19.62 10.93 -11.56
N THR A 86 -18.77 11.75 -10.92
CA THR A 86 -18.54 13.17 -11.27
C THR A 86 -17.51 13.35 -12.40
N PHE A 87 -16.74 12.32 -12.72
CA PHE A 87 -15.76 12.38 -13.81
C PHE A 87 -16.43 12.41 -15.19
N SER A 88 -15.69 12.80 -16.24
CA SER A 88 -16.19 12.65 -17.60
C SER A 88 -16.46 11.18 -17.96
N LYS A 89 -17.30 10.92 -18.96
CA LYS A 89 -17.59 9.53 -19.41
C LYS A 89 -16.34 8.79 -19.87
N LYS A 90 -15.37 9.50 -20.46
CA LYS A 90 -14.08 8.93 -20.86
C LYS A 90 -13.29 8.46 -19.65
N GLU A 91 -13.23 9.28 -18.60
CA GLU A 91 -12.51 8.95 -17.36
C GLU A 91 -13.21 7.86 -16.55
N GLN A 92 -14.55 7.88 -16.49
CA GLN A 92 -15.33 6.78 -15.88
C GLN A 92 -15.02 5.44 -16.55
N LYS A 93 -14.99 5.41 -17.89
CA LYS A 93 -14.64 4.21 -18.65
C LYS A 93 -13.20 3.80 -18.36
N ALA A 94 -12.26 4.73 -18.40
CA ALA A 94 -10.84 4.47 -18.13
C ALA A 94 -10.60 3.94 -16.71
N TYR A 95 -11.30 4.47 -15.71
CA TYR A 95 -11.23 4.00 -14.32
C TYR A 95 -11.73 2.55 -14.20
N ARG A 96 -12.91 2.25 -14.76
CA ARG A 96 -13.53 0.92 -14.69
C ARG A 96 -12.85 -0.14 -15.55
N SER A 97 -12.04 0.26 -16.53
CA SER A 97 -11.31 -0.64 -17.43
C SER A 97 -9.84 -0.80 -17.06
N ARG A 98 -9.39 -0.23 -15.92
CA ARG A 98 -8.01 -0.37 -15.48
C ARG A 98 -7.81 -1.73 -14.80
N ASP A 99 -6.92 -2.54 -15.38
CA ASP A 99 -6.20 -3.56 -14.62
C ASP A 99 -5.14 -2.83 -13.79
N LEU A 100 -5.38 -2.69 -12.48
CA LEU A 100 -4.61 -1.80 -11.62
C LEU A 100 -3.11 -2.15 -11.56
N ILE A 101 -2.72 -3.40 -11.87
CA ILE A 101 -1.33 -3.87 -11.70
C ILE A 101 -0.47 -3.89 -12.98
N HIS A 102 -1.04 -3.81 -14.18
CA HIS A 102 -0.23 -3.68 -15.40
C HIS A 102 0.62 -2.39 -15.47
N ARG A 103 0.45 -1.46 -14.52
CA ARG A 103 1.34 -0.30 -14.30
C ARG A 103 2.41 -0.53 -13.23
N LEU A 104 2.16 -1.35 -12.21
CA LEU A 104 3.08 -1.60 -11.11
C LEU A 104 4.14 -2.66 -11.49
N THR A 105 3.80 -3.65 -12.31
CA THR A 105 4.74 -4.68 -12.79
C THR A 105 5.56 -4.29 -14.01
N ARG A 106 5.39 -3.08 -14.55
CA ARG A 106 6.20 -2.57 -15.68
C ARG A 106 7.38 -1.71 -15.27
N GLU A 107 7.52 -1.43 -13.97
CA GLU A 107 8.62 -0.63 -13.39
C GLU A 107 9.43 -1.38 -12.31
N LEU A 108 9.31 -2.72 -12.28
CA LEU A 108 10.15 -3.63 -11.50
C LEU A 108 10.78 -4.67 -12.43
#